data_AF-A0A0N0A1W8-F1
#
_entry.id   AF-A0A0N0A1W8-F1
#
_cell.length_a   1.000
_cell.length_b   1.000
_cell.length_c   1.000
_cell.angle_alpha   90.00
_cell.angle_beta   90.00
_cell.angle_gamma   90.00
#
_symmetry.space_group_name_H-M   'P 1'
#
loop_
_entity.id
_entity.type
_entity.pdbx_description
1 polymer ?
#
loop_
_entity_poly.entity_id
_entity_poly.type
_entity_poly.pdbx_seq_one_letter_code
_entity_poly.pdbx_strand_id
1 'polypeptide(L)'
;MTGWQVVPVLCSRGGPVRLPREAAPLGRRLPYRRARGEGPPGPTPLLDQVRTAGWSLEFSGWQQDYLGDFLLGLAAAQALAETGDHDLVYRGRRSGLMRRCSLPVDVVHHDGPASVSTRTGDPVRVIAGPPLRLRLPGESGPPPHAPLWLDHDDQDVVVHSALPMRYYLQVEQALGVRLRHDHAPAPTFSAAATVRPRHVVFVATTSSHDVKQYGYRGFAAIGAAIAERAGTDLEITVIVDRRYVAEARAAFAGVAEPVVLAGIDAADCVEVFAGAELVIGNDTGLTHLAALTAGADGGGPEVIGLYARHSYRKWTTGAARHHAVSAPLAQMLALADGDLWLDDVDGDLWGTNATLGVLPPDVIAEFACLLKGERCSGTRR
;
A
#
# COMPACT_ATOMS: atom_id res chain seq x y z
N MET A 1 14.07 1.02 20.19
CA MET A 1 13.75 1.67 18.91
C MET A 1 14.79 2.74 18.68
N THR A 2 15.66 2.55 17.68
CA THR A 2 16.55 3.59 17.19
C THR A 2 15.70 4.74 16.65
N GLY A 3 16.10 5.98 16.90
CA GLY A 3 15.35 7.16 16.51
C GLY A 3 15.14 7.26 15.00
N TRP A 4 14.42 8.29 14.59
CA TRP A 4 14.27 8.79 13.22
C TRP A 4 15.64 9.11 12.59
N GLN A 5 16.39 8.07 12.21
CA GLN A 5 17.73 8.13 11.64
C GLN A 5 17.74 7.43 10.29
N VAL A 6 18.44 8.03 9.32
CA VAL A 6 18.71 7.38 8.05
C VAL A 6 19.87 6.41 8.24
N VAL A 7 19.61 5.13 7.98
CA VAL A 7 20.60 4.05 8.02
C VAL A 7 20.77 3.48 6.60
N PRO A 8 21.85 2.71 6.32
CA PRO A 8 22.08 2.19 4.97
C PRO A 8 20.90 1.39 4.41
N VAL A 9 20.28 0.55 5.27
CA VAL A 9 19.08 -0.24 4.94
C VAL A 9 18.20 -0.29 6.17
N LEU A 10 16.91 0.01 5.99
CA LEU A 10 15.92 -0.10 7.06
C LEU A 10 14.88 -1.15 6.71
N CYS A 11 14.71 -2.13 7.59
CA CYS A 11 13.59 -3.08 7.57
C CYS A 11 12.52 -2.61 8.57
N SER A 12 11.29 -2.44 8.10
CA SER A 12 10.16 -1.99 8.92
C SER A 12 9.05 -3.02 8.86
N ARG A 13 8.52 -3.40 10.03
CA ARG A 13 7.28 -4.18 10.09
C ARG A 13 6.07 -3.29 9.71
N GLY A 14 5.04 -3.91 9.14
CA GLY A 14 3.78 -3.26 8.82
C GLY A 14 2.90 -3.08 10.06
N GLY A 15 1.72 -2.52 9.84
CA GLY A 15 0.70 -2.32 10.88
C GLY A 15 0.79 -0.97 11.60
N PRO A 16 0.03 -0.82 12.71
CA PRO A 16 -0.06 0.43 13.45
C PRO A 16 1.28 0.79 14.08
N VAL A 17 1.65 2.06 14.01
CA VAL A 17 2.87 2.60 14.62
C VAL A 17 2.51 3.36 15.88
N ARG A 18 3.01 2.90 17.03
CA ARG A 18 2.90 3.59 18.32
C ARG A 18 4.30 3.88 18.83
N LEU A 19 4.56 5.14 19.18
CA LEU A 19 5.88 5.61 19.60
C LEU A 19 5.75 6.41 20.90
N PRO A 20 6.78 6.40 21.76
CA PRO A 20 6.91 7.41 22.81
C PRO A 20 6.87 8.83 22.21
N ARG A 21 6.35 9.80 22.96
CA ARG A 21 6.17 11.19 22.47
C ARG A 21 7.47 11.82 21.98
N GLU A 22 8.57 11.59 22.68
CA GLU A 22 9.91 12.07 22.34
C GLU A 22 10.46 11.46 21.05
N ALA A 23 9.85 10.36 20.58
CA ALA A 23 10.20 9.68 19.34
C ALA A 23 9.14 9.86 18.26
N ALA A 24 8.11 10.68 18.45
CA ALA A 24 7.11 10.96 17.42
C ALA A 24 7.70 11.82 16.28
N PRO A 25 7.31 11.59 15.00
CA PRO A 25 7.74 12.44 13.91
C PRO A 25 7.04 13.80 13.95
N LEU A 26 7.50 14.71 13.09
CA LEU A 26 6.70 15.87 12.73
C LEU A 26 5.47 15.41 11.93
N GLY A 27 4.31 15.97 12.27
CA GLY A 27 3.04 15.62 11.67
C GLY A 27 1.93 16.53 12.19
N ARG A 28 0.72 16.37 11.64
CA ARG A 28 -0.45 17.12 12.09
C ARG A 28 -1.14 16.37 13.22
N ARG A 29 -1.26 17.01 14.37
CA ARG A 29 -2.03 16.47 15.49
C ARG A 29 -3.52 16.37 15.11
N LEU A 30 -4.16 15.23 15.40
CA LEU A 30 -5.62 15.11 15.33
C LEU A 30 -6.29 16.06 16.34
N PRO A 31 -7.38 16.74 15.97
CA PRO A 31 -8.07 17.65 16.89
C PRO A 31 -8.84 16.93 18.02
N TYR A 32 -8.85 15.60 18.03
CA TYR A 32 -9.48 14.72 19.02
C TYR A 32 -8.59 13.49 19.27
N ARG A 33 -8.79 12.80 20.39
CA ARG A 33 -8.03 11.61 20.79
C ARG A 33 -8.72 10.34 20.30
N ARG A 34 -8.44 9.95 19.05
CA ARG A 34 -9.12 8.82 18.40
C ARG A 34 -8.91 7.50 19.16
N ALA A 35 -7.71 7.24 19.65
CA ALA A 35 -7.35 6.07 20.44
C ALA A 35 -8.11 5.97 21.77
N ARG A 36 -8.76 7.05 22.22
CA ARG A 36 -9.58 7.09 23.45
C ARG A 36 -11.08 7.03 23.19
N GLY A 37 -11.50 6.73 21.96
CA GLY A 37 -12.92 6.74 21.61
C GLY A 37 -13.47 8.12 21.23
N GLU A 38 -12.67 9.20 21.27
CA GLU A 38 -13.13 10.53 20.85
C GLU A 38 -13.30 10.62 19.32
N GLY A 39 -14.17 11.52 18.87
CA GLY A 39 -14.37 11.83 17.45
C GLY A 39 -14.27 13.32 17.19
N PRO A 40 -14.46 13.75 15.93
CA PRO A 40 -14.60 15.16 15.60
C PRO A 40 -15.70 15.85 16.45
N PRO A 41 -15.67 17.19 16.59
CA PRO A 41 -16.53 17.93 17.54
C PRO A 41 -18.03 17.90 17.21
N GLY A 42 -18.41 17.42 16.02
CA GLY A 42 -19.80 17.28 15.62
C GLY A 42 -19.95 17.24 14.11
N PRO A 43 -21.09 16.74 13.63
CA PRO A 43 -21.35 16.59 12.19
C PRO A 43 -21.28 17.94 11.47
N THR A 44 -20.71 17.94 10.29
CA THR A 44 -20.64 19.13 9.42
C THR A 44 -21.81 19.17 8.44
N PRO A 45 -22.11 20.32 7.82
CA PRO A 45 -23.10 20.39 6.73
C PRO A 45 -22.78 19.46 5.55
N LEU A 46 -21.51 19.10 5.36
CA LEU A 46 -21.09 18.16 4.33
C LEU A 46 -21.66 16.76 4.58
N LEU A 47 -21.75 16.31 5.84
CA LEU A 47 -22.35 15.01 6.15
C LEU A 47 -23.81 14.94 5.72
N ASP A 48 -24.59 15.99 6.00
CA ASP A 48 -26.00 16.05 5.60
C ASP A 48 -26.14 16.05 4.08
N GLN A 49 -25.26 16.75 3.37
CA GLN A 49 -25.22 16.73 1.90
C GLN A 49 -24.89 15.32 1.37
N VAL A 50 -23.86 14.68 1.91
CA VAL A 50 -23.44 13.32 1.50
C VAL A 50 -24.55 12.30 1.75
N ARG A 51 -25.26 12.39 2.89
CA ARG A 51 -26.38 11.50 3.21
C ARG A 51 -27.63 11.75 2.36
N THR A 52 -27.91 13.00 2.03
CA THR A 52 -29.14 13.40 1.33
C THR A 52 -29.00 13.30 -0.19
N ALA A 53 -27.91 13.83 -0.74
CA ALA A 53 -27.64 13.89 -2.17
C ALA A 53 -26.80 12.71 -2.67
N GLY A 54 -26.14 11.98 -1.77
CA GLY A 54 -25.17 10.96 -2.12
C GLY A 54 -23.79 11.55 -2.40
N TRP A 55 -22.88 10.71 -2.88
CA TRP A 55 -21.49 11.08 -3.17
C TRP A 55 -20.92 10.30 -4.35
N SER A 56 -19.91 10.89 -4.99
CA SER A 56 -19.14 10.26 -6.06
C SER A 56 -17.67 10.54 -5.84
N LEU A 57 -16.88 9.49 -5.62
CA LEU A 57 -15.43 9.54 -5.60
C LEU A 57 -14.90 9.19 -6.99
N GLU A 58 -14.28 10.18 -7.63
CA GLU A 58 -13.65 10.01 -8.93
C GLU A 58 -12.14 9.87 -8.81
N PHE A 59 -11.60 8.83 -9.42
CA PHE A 59 -10.17 8.60 -9.57
C PHE A 59 -9.70 9.28 -10.86
N SER A 60 -9.67 10.62 -10.85
CA SER A 60 -9.42 11.46 -12.04
C SER A 60 -7.93 11.72 -12.31
N GLY A 61 -7.59 12.17 -13.52
CA GLY A 61 -6.27 12.76 -13.84
C GLY A 61 -5.13 11.79 -14.13
N TRP A 62 -5.33 10.50 -13.90
CA TRP A 62 -4.38 9.45 -14.23
C TRP A 62 -4.61 8.96 -15.66
N GLN A 63 -3.54 8.78 -16.45
CA GLN A 63 -3.57 7.72 -17.46
C GLN A 63 -4.06 6.45 -16.74
N GLN A 64 -4.99 5.72 -17.35
CA GLN A 64 -5.97 4.84 -16.69
C GLN A 64 -5.38 3.63 -15.91
N ASP A 65 -4.07 3.60 -15.68
CA ASP A 65 -3.26 2.40 -15.41
C ASP A 65 -2.53 2.40 -14.05
N TYR A 66 -2.58 3.47 -13.24
CA TYR A 66 -1.91 3.48 -11.92
C TYR A 66 -2.71 2.71 -10.85
N LEU A 67 -2.52 1.40 -10.81
CA LEU A 67 -3.18 0.49 -9.88
C LEU A 67 -2.93 0.86 -8.41
N GLY A 68 -1.71 1.29 -8.06
CA GLY A 68 -1.37 1.60 -6.66
C GLY A 68 -2.20 2.73 -6.10
N ASP A 69 -2.28 3.85 -6.82
CA ASP A 69 -3.07 5.01 -6.43
C ASP A 69 -4.55 4.70 -6.28
N PHE A 70 -5.09 3.91 -7.22
CA PHE A 70 -6.46 3.42 -7.15
C PHE A 70 -6.70 2.63 -5.86
N LEU A 71 -5.84 1.65 -5.54
CA LEU A 71 -5.98 0.81 -4.35
C LEU A 71 -5.88 1.60 -3.04
N LEU A 72 -4.91 2.51 -2.94
CA LEU A 72 -4.72 3.34 -1.75
C LEU A 72 -5.86 4.34 -1.57
N GLY A 73 -6.40 4.87 -2.67
CA GLY A 73 -7.53 5.81 -2.66
C GLY A 73 -8.88 5.17 -2.29
N LEU A 74 -9.04 3.84 -2.41
CA LEU A 74 -10.27 3.14 -2.01
C LEU A 74 -10.60 3.31 -0.51
N ALA A 75 -9.64 3.67 0.33
CA ALA A 75 -9.94 4.03 1.73
C ALA A 75 -10.83 5.27 1.86
N ALA A 76 -10.78 6.22 0.91
CA ALA A 76 -11.72 7.33 0.88
C ALA A 76 -13.13 6.86 0.51
N ALA A 77 -13.26 5.91 -0.43
CA ALA A 77 -14.54 5.28 -0.75
C ALA A 77 -15.09 4.50 0.46
N GLN A 78 -14.22 3.78 1.18
CA GLN A 78 -14.58 3.09 2.41
C GLN A 78 -15.07 4.07 3.49
N ALA A 79 -14.40 5.21 3.67
CA ALA A 79 -14.83 6.25 4.60
C ALA A 79 -16.21 6.82 4.24
N LEU A 80 -16.44 7.15 2.96
CA LEU A 80 -17.71 7.70 2.50
C LEU A 80 -18.85 6.67 2.55
N ALA A 81 -18.55 5.39 2.30
CA ALA A 81 -19.51 4.29 2.41
C ALA A 81 -20.05 4.09 3.83
N GLU A 82 -19.33 4.54 4.86
CA GLU A 82 -19.77 4.43 6.26
C GLU A 82 -20.74 5.54 6.68
N THR A 83 -21.04 6.50 5.80
CA THR A 83 -21.91 7.62 6.12
C THR A 83 -23.41 7.26 6.12
N GLY A 84 -23.78 6.13 5.50
CA GLY A 84 -25.16 5.63 5.45
C GLY A 84 -25.28 4.34 4.63
N ASP A 85 -26.45 3.72 4.68
CA ASP A 85 -26.80 2.56 3.86
C ASP A 85 -27.14 3.03 2.44
N HIS A 86 -26.16 2.95 1.54
CA HIS A 86 -26.33 3.34 0.15
C HIS A 86 -25.99 2.18 -0.77
N ASP A 87 -26.78 2.02 -1.83
CA ASP A 87 -26.38 1.18 -2.96
C ASP A 87 -25.19 1.85 -3.67
N LEU A 88 -24.02 1.22 -3.58
CA LEU A 88 -22.80 1.73 -4.18
C LEU A 88 -22.60 1.11 -5.56
N VAL A 89 -22.05 1.91 -6.49
CA VAL A 89 -21.68 1.45 -7.83
C VAL A 89 -20.24 1.84 -8.10
N TYR A 90 -19.44 0.84 -8.48
CA TYR A 90 -18.16 1.05 -9.13
C TYR A 90 -18.36 1.13 -10.64
N ARG A 91 -17.78 2.16 -11.28
CA ARG A 91 -17.68 2.27 -12.74
C ARG A 91 -16.21 2.38 -13.13
N GLY A 92 -15.70 1.46 -13.94
CA GLY A 92 -14.34 1.55 -14.47
C GLY A 92 -13.82 0.25 -15.09
N ARG A 93 -12.60 0.31 -15.63
CA ARG A 93 -11.97 -0.82 -16.33
C ARG A 93 -11.52 -1.97 -15.42
N ARG A 94 -11.33 -1.72 -14.12
CA ARG A 94 -10.90 -2.74 -13.14
C ARG A 94 -12.10 -3.52 -12.60
N SER A 95 -13.10 -3.78 -13.43
CA SER A 95 -14.34 -4.45 -13.05
C SER A 95 -14.07 -5.86 -12.52
N GLY A 96 -13.18 -6.62 -13.17
CA GLY A 96 -12.76 -7.95 -12.70
C GLY A 96 -12.18 -7.93 -11.28
N LEU A 97 -11.32 -6.96 -10.99
CA LEU A 97 -10.73 -6.78 -9.66
C LEU A 97 -11.77 -6.32 -8.63
N MET A 98 -12.63 -5.36 -9.00
CA MET A 98 -13.64 -4.82 -8.07
C MET A 98 -14.73 -5.82 -7.69
N ARG A 99 -15.00 -6.85 -8.51
CA ARG A 99 -15.89 -7.96 -8.10
C ARG A 99 -15.34 -8.77 -6.93
N ARG A 100 -14.03 -8.68 -6.67
CA ARG A 100 -13.37 -9.36 -5.55
C ARG A 100 -13.19 -8.45 -4.33
N CYS A 101 -13.52 -7.16 -4.47
CA CYS A 101 -13.33 -6.16 -3.42
C CYS A 101 -14.34 -6.37 -2.28
N SER A 102 -13.91 -6.18 -1.03
CA SER A 102 -14.78 -6.25 0.15
C SER A 102 -15.72 -5.05 0.30
N LEU A 103 -15.53 -4.00 -0.49
CA LEU A 103 -16.46 -2.88 -0.56
C LEU A 103 -17.74 -3.35 -1.27
N PRO A 104 -18.95 -3.19 -0.69
CA PRO A 104 -20.18 -3.72 -1.26
C PRO A 104 -20.67 -2.85 -2.43
N VAL A 105 -20.04 -3.01 -3.59
CA VAL A 105 -20.34 -2.26 -4.81
C VAL A 105 -20.97 -3.15 -5.88
N ASP A 106 -21.95 -2.60 -6.58
CA ASP A 106 -22.31 -3.09 -7.90
C ASP A 106 -21.25 -2.69 -8.92
N VAL A 107 -20.78 -3.65 -9.71
CA VAL A 107 -19.64 -3.44 -10.60
C VAL A 107 -20.11 -3.26 -12.04
N VAL A 108 -19.81 -2.10 -12.61
CA VAL A 108 -20.08 -1.77 -14.01
C VAL A 108 -18.77 -1.51 -14.75
N HIS A 109 -18.54 -2.26 -15.83
CA HIS A 109 -17.41 -1.97 -16.72
C HIS A 109 -17.64 -0.63 -17.43
N HIS A 110 -16.63 0.23 -17.42
CA HIS A 110 -16.67 1.53 -18.07
C HIS A 110 -15.27 1.94 -18.53
N ASP A 111 -15.16 2.43 -19.77
CA ASP A 111 -13.88 2.76 -20.38
C ASP A 111 -13.35 4.15 -20.02
N GLY A 112 -14.11 4.95 -19.30
CA GLY A 112 -13.69 6.25 -18.77
C GLY A 112 -12.99 6.16 -17.40
N PRO A 113 -12.83 7.29 -16.70
CA PRO A 113 -12.24 7.33 -15.36
C PRO A 113 -12.97 6.40 -14.39
N ALA A 114 -12.19 5.77 -13.51
CA ALA A 114 -12.77 4.94 -12.46
C ALA A 114 -13.50 5.83 -11.44
N SER A 115 -14.63 5.35 -10.93
CA SER A 115 -15.36 6.01 -9.84
C SER A 115 -16.06 4.99 -8.94
N VAL A 116 -16.28 5.38 -7.69
CA VAL A 116 -17.21 4.74 -6.77
C VAL A 116 -18.24 5.80 -6.36
N SER A 117 -19.52 5.49 -6.46
CA SER A 117 -20.59 6.47 -6.23
C SER A 117 -21.83 5.82 -5.65
N THR A 118 -22.66 6.60 -4.96
CA THR A 118 -24.04 6.23 -4.65
C THR A 118 -24.89 6.25 -5.93
N ARG A 119 -25.96 5.43 -6.01
CA ARG A 119 -26.87 5.40 -7.17
C ARG A 119 -27.73 6.65 -7.37
N THR A 120 -27.90 7.48 -6.35
CA THR A 120 -28.91 8.53 -6.30
C THR A 120 -28.39 9.92 -6.69
N GLY A 121 -29.26 10.70 -7.36
CA GLY A 121 -29.22 12.17 -7.33
C GLY A 121 -28.10 12.86 -8.11
N ASP A 122 -27.82 14.10 -7.69
CA ASP A 122 -26.67 14.91 -8.08
C ASP A 122 -25.63 14.81 -6.94
N PRO A 123 -24.72 13.83 -7.01
CA PRO A 123 -23.92 13.45 -5.85
C PRO A 123 -22.85 14.50 -5.53
N VAL A 124 -22.53 14.59 -4.25
CA VAL A 124 -21.37 15.34 -3.78
C VAL A 124 -20.09 14.78 -4.40
N ARG A 125 -19.41 15.59 -5.22
CA ARG A 125 -18.21 15.15 -5.96
C ARG A 125 -16.95 15.27 -5.11
N VAL A 126 -16.28 14.14 -4.90
CA VAL A 126 -14.98 13.99 -4.26
C VAL A 126 -13.98 13.51 -5.31
N ILE A 127 -12.78 14.08 -5.32
CA ILE A 127 -11.77 13.72 -6.32
C ILE A 127 -10.52 13.18 -5.65
N ALA A 128 -10.09 11.99 -6.07
CA ALA A 128 -8.78 11.42 -5.81
C ALA A 128 -7.93 11.55 -7.10
N GLY A 129 -7.16 12.63 -7.21
CA GLY A 129 -6.35 12.94 -8.41
C GLY A 129 -4.85 12.75 -8.20
N PRO A 130 -3.98 12.85 -9.23
CA PRO A 130 -2.51 12.84 -9.14
C PRO A 130 -1.92 14.19 -8.71
N PRO A 131 -0.83 14.19 -7.93
CA PRO A 131 -0.45 13.08 -7.03
C PRO A 131 -1.63 12.71 -6.14
N LEU A 132 -1.73 11.46 -5.66
CA LEU A 132 -2.90 11.01 -4.90
C LEU A 132 -3.25 12.03 -3.79
N ARG A 133 -4.29 12.82 -4.04
CA ARG A 133 -4.77 13.88 -3.16
C ARG A 133 -6.28 13.87 -3.21
N LEU A 134 -6.88 14.10 -2.06
CA LEU A 134 -8.32 14.15 -1.89
C LEU A 134 -8.78 15.59 -1.93
N ARG A 135 -9.65 15.93 -2.89
CA ARG A 135 -10.38 17.19 -2.91
C ARG A 135 -11.81 16.97 -2.46
N LEU A 136 -12.19 17.65 -1.39
CA LEU A 136 -13.54 17.66 -0.87
C LEU A 136 -14.33 18.86 -1.40
N PRO A 137 -15.66 18.83 -1.35
CA PRO A 137 -16.50 19.94 -1.80
C PRO A 137 -16.22 21.22 -1.02
N GLY A 138 -16.23 22.35 -1.71
CA GLY A 138 -15.98 23.67 -1.12
C GLY A 138 -14.49 23.99 -0.91
N GLU A 139 -13.57 23.06 -1.14
CA GLU A 139 -12.14 23.35 -1.14
C GLU A 139 -11.74 24.11 -2.41
N SER A 140 -11.29 25.36 -2.24
CA SER A 140 -10.69 26.16 -3.31
C SER A 140 -9.18 25.95 -3.36
N GLY A 141 -8.61 25.80 -4.55
CA GLY A 141 -7.17 25.63 -4.76
C GLY A 141 -6.75 24.19 -5.07
N PRO A 142 -5.44 23.92 -5.15
CA PRO A 142 -4.96 22.55 -5.33
C PRO A 142 -5.34 21.72 -4.10
N PRO A 143 -5.75 20.44 -4.26
CA PRO A 143 -6.16 19.64 -3.13
C PRO A 143 -5.00 19.53 -2.13
N PRO A 144 -5.25 19.62 -0.81
CA PRO A 144 -4.18 19.55 0.18
C PRO A 144 -3.53 18.16 0.14
N HIS A 145 -2.22 18.11 0.43
CA HIS A 145 -1.58 16.83 0.74
C HIS A 145 -2.20 16.28 2.02
N ALA A 146 -2.58 15.00 2.01
CA ALA A 146 -3.10 14.36 3.21
C ALA A 146 -1.94 14.17 4.19
N PRO A 147 -1.91 14.92 5.31
CA PRO A 147 -0.72 14.96 6.16
C PRO A 147 -0.60 13.68 6.97
N LEU A 148 0.62 13.38 7.44
CA LEU A 148 0.82 12.41 8.50
C LEU A 148 0.03 12.86 9.74
N TRP A 149 -0.90 12.03 10.23
CA TRP A 149 -1.68 12.37 11.42
C TRP A 149 -1.08 11.75 12.68
N LEU A 150 -1.07 12.55 13.76
CA LEU A 150 -0.61 12.16 15.08
C LEU A 150 -1.79 12.13 16.04
N ASP A 151 -2.08 10.96 16.58
CA ASP A 151 -3.08 10.78 17.63
C ASP A 151 -2.38 10.54 18.97
N HIS A 152 -2.73 11.34 19.96
CA HIS A 152 -1.99 11.44 21.21
C HIS A 152 -2.69 10.66 22.30
N ASP A 153 -1.96 9.71 22.89
CA ASP A 153 -2.33 9.02 24.12
C ASP A 153 -1.41 9.50 25.26
N ASP A 154 -1.79 9.32 26.53
CA ASP A 154 -1.15 10.01 27.66
C ASP A 154 0.36 9.79 27.80
N GLN A 155 0.94 8.75 27.18
CA GLN A 155 2.39 8.51 27.11
C GLN A 155 2.91 8.24 25.69
N ASP A 156 2.02 7.85 24.77
CA ASP A 156 2.39 7.43 23.43
C ASP A 156 1.73 8.30 22.35
N VAL A 157 2.25 8.22 21.13
CA VAL A 157 1.65 8.79 19.93
C VAL A 157 1.39 7.66 18.95
N VAL A 158 0.14 7.52 18.53
CA VAL A 158 -0.24 6.69 17.39
C VAL A 158 0.00 7.50 16.12
N VAL A 159 0.81 6.95 15.22
CA VAL A 159 1.25 7.58 13.99
C VAL A 159 0.49 6.99 12.81
N HIS A 160 -0.38 7.80 12.21
CA HIS A 160 -1.15 7.41 11.02
C HIS A 160 -0.41 7.88 9.76
N SER A 161 0.66 7.16 9.41
CA SER A 161 1.51 7.52 8.27
C SER A 161 1.02 6.92 6.95
N ALA A 162 0.34 5.79 6.96
CA ALA A 162 -0.08 5.09 5.74
C ALA A 162 -1.15 5.90 4.99
N LEU A 163 -0.96 6.10 3.69
CA LEU A 163 -1.79 6.97 2.85
C LEU A 163 -3.30 6.64 2.93
N PRO A 164 -3.74 5.37 2.94
CA PRO A 164 -5.15 5.02 3.16
C PRO A 164 -5.74 5.62 4.45
N MET A 165 -5.01 5.54 5.56
CA MET A 165 -5.46 6.09 6.84
C MET A 165 -5.51 7.61 6.82
N ARG A 166 -4.62 8.26 6.07
CA ARG A 166 -4.63 9.72 5.94
C ARG A 166 -5.87 10.23 5.24
N TYR A 167 -6.29 9.59 4.14
CA TYR A 167 -7.54 9.94 3.48
C TYR A 167 -8.75 9.63 4.33
N TYR A 168 -8.74 8.47 5.00
CA TYR A 168 -9.82 8.08 5.89
C TYR A 168 -10.03 9.13 7.00
N LEU A 169 -8.96 9.58 7.66
CA LEU A 169 -9.01 10.63 8.69
C LEU A 169 -9.34 12.01 8.10
N GLN A 170 -8.97 12.30 6.86
CA GLN A 170 -9.36 13.53 6.19
C GLN A 170 -10.88 13.56 5.94
N VAL A 171 -11.47 12.46 5.46
CA VAL A 171 -12.92 12.31 5.29
C VAL A 171 -13.62 12.37 6.65
N GLU A 172 -13.12 11.66 7.66
CA GLU A 172 -13.64 11.68 9.04
C GLU A 172 -13.76 13.13 9.58
N GLN A 173 -12.69 13.91 9.47
CA GLN A 173 -12.66 15.29 9.92
C GLN A 173 -13.59 16.19 9.10
N ALA A 174 -13.66 16.00 7.78
CA ALA A 174 -14.50 16.80 6.91
C ALA A 174 -15.99 16.57 7.14
N LEU A 175 -16.38 15.34 7.46
CA LEU A 175 -17.76 14.98 7.78
C LEU A 175 -18.14 15.31 9.23
N GLY A 176 -17.15 15.43 10.12
CA GLY A 176 -17.38 15.75 11.52
C GLY A 176 -17.94 14.58 12.34
N VAL A 177 -17.77 13.35 11.89
CA VAL A 177 -18.25 12.15 12.59
C VAL A 177 -17.16 11.11 12.67
N ARG A 178 -17.09 10.37 13.79
CA ARG A 178 -16.17 9.25 13.93
C ARG A 178 -16.59 8.11 13.02
N LEU A 179 -15.68 7.67 12.16
CA LEU A 179 -15.82 6.50 11.30
C LEU A 179 -15.26 5.24 12.01
N ARG A 180 -15.55 4.04 11.50
CA ARG A 180 -15.38 2.77 12.24
C ARG A 180 -13.95 2.23 12.36
N HIS A 181 -13.09 2.50 11.38
CA HIS A 181 -11.77 1.85 11.27
C HIS A 181 -10.70 2.62 12.04
N ASP A 182 -10.02 1.93 12.95
CA ASP A 182 -8.89 2.51 13.69
C ASP A 182 -7.54 2.31 12.97
N HIS A 183 -7.48 1.39 12.01
CA HIS A 183 -6.28 1.09 11.23
C HIS A 183 -6.64 0.48 9.86
N ALA A 184 -5.70 0.56 8.91
CA ALA A 184 -5.76 -0.10 7.58
C ALA A 184 -7.15 -0.06 6.89
N PRO A 185 -7.74 1.12 6.64
CA PRO A 185 -9.11 1.24 6.14
C PRO A 185 -9.29 0.89 4.65
N ALA A 186 -8.24 0.48 3.94
CA ALA A 186 -8.37 0.06 2.56
C ALA A 186 -9.13 -1.27 2.49
N PRO A 187 -10.09 -1.43 1.56
CA PRO A 187 -10.80 -2.70 1.39
C PRO A 187 -9.86 -3.81 0.92
N THR A 188 -10.22 -5.05 1.26
CA THR A 188 -9.47 -6.25 0.87
C THR A 188 -10.00 -6.85 -0.42
N PHE A 189 -9.23 -7.74 -1.04
CA PHE A 189 -9.61 -8.45 -2.26
C PHE A 189 -9.60 -9.96 -2.02
N SER A 190 -10.77 -10.58 -2.07
CA SER A 190 -10.94 -11.98 -1.73
C SER A 190 -10.54 -12.91 -2.89
N ALA A 191 -9.91 -14.03 -2.53
CA ALA A 191 -9.59 -15.14 -3.42
C ALA A 191 -9.98 -16.47 -2.78
N ALA A 192 -10.16 -17.48 -3.63
CA ALA A 192 -10.49 -18.84 -3.19
C ALA A 192 -9.24 -19.68 -2.90
N ALA A 193 -8.07 -19.26 -3.39
CA ALA A 193 -6.81 -19.94 -3.14
C ALA A 193 -6.52 -20.10 -1.65
N THR A 194 -5.87 -21.22 -1.33
CA THR A 194 -5.33 -21.53 -0.01
C THR A 194 -3.82 -21.36 -0.02
N VAL A 195 -3.27 -20.88 1.10
CA VAL A 195 -1.83 -20.64 1.23
C VAL A 195 -1.06 -21.92 1.00
N ARG A 196 -0.04 -21.84 0.15
CA ARG A 196 0.89 -22.93 -0.14
C ARG A 196 2.18 -22.69 0.62
N PRO A 197 2.53 -23.56 1.60
CA PRO A 197 3.76 -23.39 2.37
C PRO A 197 4.98 -23.32 1.46
N ARG A 198 5.88 -22.38 1.73
CA ARG A 198 7.12 -22.09 0.99
C ARG A 198 6.92 -21.52 -0.42
N HIS A 199 5.70 -21.10 -0.76
CA HIS A 199 5.45 -20.38 -2.01
C HIS A 199 5.79 -18.89 -1.85
N VAL A 200 6.81 -18.46 -2.59
CA VAL A 200 7.27 -17.07 -2.66
C VAL A 200 6.93 -16.48 -4.02
N VAL A 201 6.26 -15.33 -4.00
CA VAL A 201 5.95 -14.56 -5.21
C VAL A 201 6.83 -13.32 -5.28
N PHE A 202 7.56 -13.16 -6.39
CA PHE A 202 8.29 -11.94 -6.69
C PHE A 202 7.49 -11.05 -7.65
N VAL A 203 7.16 -9.82 -7.23
CA VAL A 203 6.55 -8.80 -8.09
C VAL A 203 7.68 -7.97 -8.70
N ALA A 204 8.24 -8.47 -9.80
CA ALA A 204 9.40 -7.91 -10.49
C ALA A 204 9.01 -7.03 -11.70
N THR A 205 7.85 -6.39 -11.62
CA THR A 205 7.38 -5.38 -12.59
C THR A 205 7.26 -4.03 -11.91
N THR A 206 7.25 -2.94 -12.68
CA THR A 206 6.99 -1.58 -12.19
C THR A 206 6.56 -0.65 -13.33
N SER A 207 5.85 0.43 -13.00
CA SER A 207 5.48 1.48 -13.96
C SER A 207 6.68 2.36 -14.37
N SER A 208 7.80 2.30 -13.65
CA SER A 208 8.99 3.12 -13.92
C SER A 208 10.26 2.26 -13.82
N HIS A 209 10.54 1.50 -14.87
CA HIS A 209 11.64 0.51 -14.89
C HIS A 209 13.00 1.14 -14.59
N ASP A 210 13.25 2.37 -15.03
CA ASP A 210 14.55 3.03 -14.89
C ASP A 210 14.87 3.44 -13.44
N VAL A 211 13.87 3.54 -12.57
CA VAL A 211 14.03 4.16 -11.23
C VAL A 211 13.44 3.37 -10.07
N LYS A 212 12.52 2.43 -10.33
CA LYS A 212 11.82 1.64 -9.29
C LYS A 212 12.12 0.14 -9.35
N GLN A 213 12.95 -0.32 -10.28
CA GLN A 213 13.18 -1.74 -10.49
C GLN A 213 14.35 -2.24 -9.64
N TYR A 214 14.13 -3.27 -8.81
CA TYR A 214 15.23 -3.94 -8.08
C TYR A 214 16.08 -4.82 -9.00
N GLY A 215 15.46 -5.37 -10.05
CA GLY A 215 16.10 -6.21 -11.05
C GLY A 215 15.93 -7.70 -10.78
N TYR A 216 15.83 -8.49 -11.85
CA TYR A 216 15.53 -9.92 -11.77
C TYR A 216 16.64 -10.71 -11.05
N ARG A 217 17.90 -10.32 -11.26
CA ARG A 217 19.05 -10.93 -10.56
C ARG A 217 19.01 -10.68 -9.05
N GLY A 218 18.56 -9.50 -8.64
CA GLY A 218 18.36 -9.17 -7.23
C GLY A 218 17.30 -10.08 -6.61
N PHE A 219 16.14 -10.21 -7.26
CA PHE A 219 15.08 -11.11 -6.78
C PHE A 219 15.51 -12.59 -6.76
N ALA A 220 16.23 -13.06 -7.78
CA ALA A 220 16.79 -14.41 -7.79
C ALA A 220 17.77 -14.63 -6.63
N ALA A 221 18.64 -13.66 -6.35
CA ALA A 221 19.55 -13.72 -5.20
C ALA A 221 18.81 -13.75 -3.86
N ILE A 222 17.71 -13.00 -3.71
CA ILE A 222 16.85 -13.10 -2.52
C ILE A 222 16.28 -14.52 -2.39
N GLY A 223 15.74 -15.08 -3.48
CA GLY A 223 15.17 -16.44 -3.50
C GLY A 223 16.19 -17.49 -3.06
N ALA A 224 17.41 -17.44 -3.62
CA ALA A 224 18.51 -18.32 -3.24
C ALA A 224 18.87 -18.17 -1.74
N ALA A 225 18.98 -16.93 -1.29
CA ALA A 225 19.33 -16.59 0.09
C ALA A 225 18.26 -17.03 1.12
N ILE A 226 16.97 -17.01 0.75
CA ILE A 226 15.88 -17.56 1.58
C ILE A 226 15.94 -19.08 1.60
N ALA A 227 16.10 -19.72 0.43
CA ALA A 227 16.17 -21.19 0.33
C ALA A 227 17.32 -21.77 1.16
N GLU A 228 18.50 -21.14 1.08
CA GLU A 228 19.67 -21.49 1.89
C GLU A 228 19.38 -21.39 3.39
N ARG A 229 18.79 -20.28 3.85
CA ARG A 229 18.49 -20.05 5.27
C ARG A 229 17.41 -20.99 5.81
N ALA A 230 16.40 -21.29 4.99
CA ALA A 230 15.33 -22.21 5.35
C ALA A 230 15.75 -23.68 5.26
N GLY A 231 16.90 -23.98 4.61
CA GLY A 231 17.38 -25.35 4.40
C GLY A 231 16.43 -26.19 3.54
N THR A 232 15.67 -25.56 2.65
CA THR A 232 14.63 -26.22 1.85
C THR A 232 14.38 -25.49 0.53
N ASP A 233 13.88 -26.24 -0.45
CA ASP A 233 13.48 -25.67 -1.73
C ASP A 233 12.24 -24.78 -1.59
N LEU A 234 12.22 -23.70 -2.36
CA LEU A 234 11.11 -22.77 -2.46
C LEU A 234 10.31 -23.04 -3.72
N GLU A 235 8.98 -22.92 -3.62
CA GLU A 235 8.18 -22.73 -4.82
C GLU A 235 8.24 -21.25 -5.18
N ILE A 236 8.73 -20.93 -6.38
CA ILE A 236 8.91 -19.53 -6.81
C ILE A 236 7.96 -19.21 -7.96
N THR A 237 7.22 -18.11 -7.81
CA THR A 237 6.51 -17.46 -8.90
C THR A 237 7.05 -16.05 -9.10
N VAL A 238 7.25 -15.65 -10.37
CA VAL A 238 7.75 -14.31 -10.70
C VAL A 238 6.76 -13.64 -11.64
N ILE A 239 6.20 -12.51 -11.20
CA ILE A 239 5.32 -11.67 -12.00
C ILE A 239 6.14 -10.59 -12.70
N VAL A 240 6.06 -10.56 -14.02
CA VAL A 240 6.87 -9.68 -14.89
C VAL A 240 6.03 -9.01 -15.97
N ASP A 241 6.55 -7.94 -16.53
CA ASP A 241 6.04 -7.40 -17.79
C ASP A 241 6.41 -8.35 -18.95
N ARG A 242 5.51 -8.47 -19.95
CA ARG A 242 5.65 -9.38 -21.09
C ARG A 242 6.95 -9.20 -21.86
N ARG A 243 7.52 -8.00 -21.86
CA ARG A 243 8.76 -7.67 -22.56
C ARG A 243 10.00 -8.33 -21.96
N TYR A 244 9.96 -8.73 -20.68
CA TYR A 244 11.16 -9.16 -19.94
C TYR A 244 11.12 -10.62 -19.48
N VAL A 245 10.24 -11.45 -20.05
CA VAL A 245 10.09 -12.87 -19.68
C VAL A 245 11.41 -13.64 -19.82
N ALA A 246 12.11 -13.46 -20.94
CA ALA A 246 13.38 -14.16 -21.19
C ALA A 246 14.47 -13.76 -20.19
N GLU A 247 14.56 -12.46 -19.86
CA GLU A 247 15.52 -11.94 -18.89
C GLU A 247 15.24 -12.47 -17.48
N ALA A 248 13.97 -12.48 -17.08
CA ALA A 248 13.56 -13.03 -15.78
C ALA A 248 13.88 -14.53 -15.67
N ARG A 249 13.57 -15.33 -16.71
CA ARG A 249 13.93 -16.76 -16.73
C ARG A 249 15.44 -16.96 -16.62
N ALA A 250 16.22 -16.20 -17.37
CA ALA A 250 17.68 -16.28 -17.32
C ALA A 250 18.25 -15.91 -15.95
N ALA A 251 17.67 -14.92 -15.26
CA ALA A 251 18.14 -14.49 -13.94
C ALA A 251 17.92 -15.52 -12.84
N PHE A 252 16.85 -16.32 -12.93
CA PHE A 252 16.51 -17.36 -11.96
C PHE A 252 17.12 -18.73 -12.31
N ALA A 253 17.72 -18.88 -13.49
CA ALA A 253 18.40 -20.11 -13.88
C ALA A 253 19.47 -20.49 -12.85
N GLY A 254 19.37 -21.69 -12.27
CA GLY A 254 20.28 -22.19 -11.24
C GLY A 254 19.90 -21.82 -9.80
N VAL A 255 18.82 -21.07 -9.57
CA VAL A 255 18.24 -20.84 -8.23
C VAL A 255 17.05 -21.77 -8.00
N ALA A 256 16.08 -21.74 -8.93
CA ALA A 256 14.92 -22.61 -8.99
C ALA A 256 14.38 -22.59 -10.43
N GLU A 257 13.42 -23.45 -10.77
CA GLU A 257 12.63 -23.33 -11.98
C GLU A 257 11.37 -22.51 -11.68
N PRO A 258 11.38 -21.17 -11.82
CA PRO A 258 10.23 -20.36 -11.42
C PRO A 258 9.06 -20.49 -12.40
N VAL A 259 7.85 -20.39 -11.86
CA VAL A 259 6.66 -20.08 -12.65
C VAL A 259 6.69 -18.60 -13.00
N VAL A 260 6.94 -18.26 -14.27
CA VAL A 260 6.97 -16.86 -14.74
C VAL A 260 5.61 -16.48 -15.32
N LEU A 261 4.94 -15.50 -14.69
CA LEU A 261 3.64 -14.97 -15.09
C LEU A 261 3.82 -13.59 -15.74
N ALA A 262 3.49 -13.50 -17.03
CA ALA A 262 3.84 -12.35 -17.87
C ALA A 262 2.61 -11.50 -18.23
N GLY A 263 2.54 -10.27 -17.73
CA GLY A 263 1.41 -9.36 -17.97
C GLY A 263 0.06 -9.98 -17.61
N ILE A 264 0.04 -10.65 -16.45
CA ILE A 264 -1.16 -11.21 -15.81
C ILE A 264 -2.08 -10.05 -15.35
N ASP A 265 -3.39 -10.24 -15.46
CA ASP A 265 -4.37 -9.24 -15.00
C ASP A 265 -4.34 -9.10 -13.48
N ALA A 266 -4.62 -7.89 -12.98
CA ALA A 266 -4.62 -7.63 -11.54
C ALA A 266 -5.65 -8.49 -10.79
N ALA A 267 -6.81 -8.78 -11.39
CA ALA A 267 -7.83 -9.64 -10.78
C ALA A 267 -7.33 -11.07 -10.61
N ASP A 268 -6.57 -11.59 -11.58
CA ASP A 268 -6.00 -12.94 -11.55
C ASP A 268 -4.81 -13.03 -10.57
N CYS A 269 -4.07 -11.93 -10.39
CA CYS A 269 -3.02 -11.84 -9.37
C CYS A 269 -3.55 -12.08 -7.95
N VAL A 270 -4.83 -11.80 -7.68
CA VAL A 270 -5.42 -12.03 -6.34
C VAL A 270 -5.35 -13.50 -5.96
N GLU A 271 -5.60 -14.44 -6.88
CA GLU A 271 -5.44 -15.88 -6.59
C GLU A 271 -3.98 -16.26 -6.36
N VAL A 272 -3.06 -15.71 -7.16
CA VAL A 272 -1.62 -15.97 -7.01
C VAL A 272 -1.12 -15.50 -5.66
N PHE A 273 -1.53 -14.31 -5.22
CA PHE A 273 -1.14 -13.74 -3.93
C PHE A 273 -1.78 -14.45 -2.76
N ALA A 274 -3.06 -14.85 -2.85
CA ALA A 274 -3.73 -15.60 -1.78
C ALA A 274 -3.13 -17.00 -1.59
N GLY A 275 -2.59 -17.59 -2.65
CA GLY A 275 -1.86 -18.86 -2.57
C GLY A 275 -0.43 -18.74 -2.04
N ALA A 276 0.11 -17.53 -1.90
CA ALA A 276 1.48 -17.31 -1.47
C ALA A 276 1.59 -17.27 0.05
N GLU A 277 2.74 -17.73 0.57
CA GLU A 277 3.12 -17.49 1.96
C GLU A 277 3.80 -16.11 2.09
N LEU A 278 4.58 -15.74 1.08
CA LEU A 278 5.38 -14.51 1.06
C LEU A 278 5.33 -13.86 -0.32
N VAL A 279 5.17 -12.54 -0.35
CA VAL A 279 5.32 -11.72 -1.56
C VAL A 279 6.41 -10.68 -1.33
N ILE A 280 7.37 -10.57 -2.26
CA ILE A 280 8.39 -9.52 -2.24
C ILE A 280 8.32 -8.77 -3.56
N GLY A 281 8.21 -7.45 -3.52
CA GLY A 281 7.95 -6.66 -4.72
C GLY A 281 8.52 -5.26 -4.67
N ASN A 282 8.72 -4.68 -5.86
CA ASN A 282 8.97 -3.25 -5.96
C ASN A 282 7.77 -2.45 -5.42
N ASP A 283 7.98 -1.17 -5.08
CA ASP A 283 6.90 -0.21 -4.78
C ASP A 283 5.96 0.00 -5.99
N THR A 284 4.89 -0.80 -6.06
CA THR A 284 3.92 -0.83 -7.16
C THR A 284 2.53 -1.23 -6.69
N GLY A 285 1.53 -0.97 -7.55
CA GLY A 285 0.16 -1.38 -7.28
C GLY A 285 -0.04 -2.88 -7.09
N LEU A 286 0.76 -3.74 -7.73
CA LEU A 286 0.64 -5.19 -7.52
C LEU A 286 1.15 -5.62 -6.14
N THR A 287 2.20 -4.98 -5.63
CA THR A 287 2.68 -5.21 -4.26
C THR A 287 1.67 -4.72 -3.23
N HIS A 288 1.03 -3.58 -3.48
CA HIS A 288 -0.09 -3.13 -2.64
C HIS A 288 -1.28 -4.08 -2.71
N LEU A 289 -1.60 -4.60 -3.91
CA LEU A 289 -2.68 -5.56 -4.08
C LEU A 289 -2.41 -6.84 -3.28
N ALA A 290 -1.19 -7.39 -3.33
CA ALA A 290 -0.80 -8.55 -2.54
C ALA A 290 -1.06 -8.32 -1.04
N ALA A 291 -0.74 -7.12 -0.53
CA ALA A 291 -0.97 -6.78 0.87
C ALA A 291 -2.45 -6.59 1.23
N LEU A 292 -3.32 -6.34 0.25
CA LEU A 292 -4.77 -6.23 0.41
C LEU A 292 -5.50 -7.52 0.06
N THR A 293 -4.82 -8.52 -0.51
CA THR A 293 -5.41 -9.82 -0.79
C THR A 293 -5.78 -10.53 0.51
N ALA A 294 -6.95 -11.16 0.50
CA ALA A 294 -7.43 -12.06 1.53
C ALA A 294 -7.72 -13.44 0.92
N GLY A 295 -7.18 -14.51 1.51
CA GLY A 295 -7.47 -15.89 1.14
C GLY A 295 -8.81 -16.37 1.68
N ALA A 296 -9.11 -17.65 1.46
CA ALA A 296 -10.38 -18.26 1.85
C ALA A 296 -10.64 -18.25 3.37
N ASP A 297 -9.59 -18.21 4.19
CA ASP A 297 -9.63 -18.11 5.66
C ASP A 297 -9.63 -16.67 6.18
N GLY A 298 -9.63 -15.67 5.29
CA GLY A 298 -9.48 -14.26 5.62
C GLY A 298 -8.03 -13.84 5.91
N GLY A 299 -7.07 -14.78 5.91
CA GLY A 299 -5.64 -14.53 6.00
C GLY A 299 -5.06 -13.97 4.70
N GLY A 300 -3.74 -13.81 4.63
CA GLY A 300 -3.05 -13.36 3.42
C GLY A 300 -1.54 -13.49 3.56
N PRO A 301 -0.77 -13.28 2.47
CA PRO A 301 0.68 -13.43 2.51
C PRO A 301 1.33 -12.34 3.35
N GLU A 302 2.50 -12.64 3.91
CA GLU A 302 3.41 -11.56 4.33
C GLU A 302 3.93 -10.84 3.07
N VAL A 303 3.95 -9.51 3.09
CA VAL A 303 4.31 -8.71 1.91
C VAL A 303 5.43 -7.74 2.24
N ILE A 304 6.54 -7.82 1.51
CA ILE A 304 7.67 -6.91 1.63
C ILE A 304 7.73 -6.02 0.39
N GLY A 305 7.43 -4.74 0.59
CA GLY A 305 7.68 -3.71 -0.42
C GLY A 305 9.12 -3.20 -0.37
N LEU A 306 9.74 -3.05 -1.54
CA LEU A 306 11.07 -2.47 -1.69
C LEU A 306 10.95 -1.00 -2.12
N TYR A 307 11.45 -0.09 -1.27
CA TYR A 307 11.26 1.36 -1.43
C TYR A 307 12.60 2.08 -1.60
N ALA A 308 12.72 2.89 -2.66
CA ALA A 308 13.89 3.76 -2.87
C ALA A 308 13.53 5.24 -3.04
N ARG A 309 12.50 5.53 -3.83
CA ARG A 309 12.12 6.90 -4.24
C ARG A 309 10.78 7.37 -3.69
N HIS A 310 10.14 6.56 -2.84
CA HIS A 310 8.87 6.87 -2.19
C HIS A 310 9.02 6.62 -0.69
N SER A 311 8.37 7.44 0.12
CA SER A 311 8.28 7.22 1.56
C SER A 311 7.62 5.86 1.84
N TYR A 312 8.38 4.94 2.45
CA TYR A 312 7.92 3.60 2.79
C TYR A 312 6.81 3.57 3.85
N ARG A 313 6.65 4.67 4.60
CA ARG A 313 5.60 4.84 5.61
C ARG A 313 4.33 5.47 5.06
N LYS A 314 4.45 6.26 3.98
CA LYS A 314 3.34 6.93 3.29
C LYS A 314 2.73 5.98 2.27
N TRP A 315 3.54 5.50 1.32
CA TRP A 315 3.12 4.71 0.17
C TRP A 315 2.94 3.21 0.49
N THR A 316 2.18 2.93 1.55
CA THR A 316 1.85 1.58 2.01
C THR A 316 0.35 1.47 2.28
N THR A 317 -0.16 0.24 2.33
CA THR A 317 -1.58 -0.04 2.63
C THR A 317 -1.90 0.15 4.12
N GLY A 318 -0.88 0.17 4.98
CA GLY A 318 -1.03 0.21 6.44
C GLY A 318 -1.45 -1.13 7.07
N ALA A 319 -1.62 -2.18 6.26
CA ALA A 319 -1.91 -3.52 6.76
C ALA A 319 -0.74 -4.07 7.60
N ALA A 320 -1.05 -4.90 8.60
CA ALA A 320 -0.05 -5.52 9.48
C ALA A 320 1.00 -6.35 8.72
N ARG A 321 0.54 -7.02 7.65
CA ARG A 321 1.33 -7.86 6.73
C ARG A 321 2.06 -7.10 5.63
N HIS A 322 1.98 -5.76 5.60
CA HIS A 322 2.66 -4.95 4.58
C HIS A 322 3.90 -4.28 5.17
N HIS A 323 5.02 -4.99 5.05
CA HIS A 323 6.34 -4.60 5.51
C HIS A 323 7.10 -3.81 4.44
N ALA A 324 8.21 -3.21 4.87
CA ALA A 324 9.07 -2.45 3.98
C ALA A 324 10.55 -2.76 4.21
N VAL A 325 11.32 -2.76 3.11
CA VAL A 325 12.77 -2.59 3.13
C VAL A 325 13.09 -1.34 2.32
N SER A 326 13.86 -0.43 2.90
CA SER A 326 13.96 0.94 2.41
C SER A 326 15.40 1.43 2.25
N ALA A 327 15.67 2.00 1.08
CA ALA A 327 16.92 2.70 0.80
C ALA A 327 16.96 4.05 1.56
N PRO A 328 18.14 4.67 1.71
CA PRO A 328 18.28 5.89 2.51
C PRO A 328 17.38 7.05 2.06
N LEU A 329 17.19 7.27 0.75
CA LEU A 329 16.31 8.34 0.26
C LEU A 329 14.85 8.10 0.68
N ALA A 330 14.33 6.87 0.55
CA ALA A 330 12.99 6.52 1.00
C ALA A 330 12.80 6.75 2.51
N GLN A 331 13.84 6.54 3.30
CA GLN A 331 13.82 6.85 4.74
C GLN A 331 13.75 8.36 4.99
N MET A 332 14.52 9.16 4.25
CA MET A 332 14.46 10.62 4.34
C MET A 332 13.09 11.18 3.93
N LEU A 333 12.48 10.65 2.86
CA LEU A 333 11.13 11.02 2.47
C LEU A 333 10.10 10.66 3.55
N ALA A 334 10.29 9.53 4.24
CA ALA A 334 9.44 9.15 5.36
C ALA A 334 9.62 10.06 6.58
N LEU A 335 10.84 10.54 6.83
CA LEU A 335 11.17 11.49 7.90
C LEU A 335 10.54 12.86 7.65
N ALA A 336 10.63 13.35 6.41
CA ALA A 336 10.16 14.67 6.01
C ALA A 336 8.66 14.72 5.68
N ASP A 337 7.97 13.57 5.69
CA ASP A 337 6.65 13.39 5.07
C ASP A 337 6.58 13.86 3.60
N GLY A 338 7.72 13.78 2.91
CA GLY A 338 7.95 14.38 1.61
C GLY A 338 7.63 13.47 0.41
N ASP A 339 7.69 14.07 -0.76
CA ASP A 339 7.44 13.45 -2.06
C ASP A 339 8.32 14.07 -3.14
N LEU A 340 9.09 13.26 -3.87
CA LEU A 340 10.04 13.78 -4.85
C LEU A 340 9.39 14.69 -5.90
N TRP A 341 8.20 14.31 -6.35
CA TRP A 341 7.53 15.00 -7.45
C TRP A 341 6.80 16.25 -7.00
N LEU A 342 6.40 16.34 -5.73
CA LEU A 342 5.55 17.42 -5.22
C LEU A 342 6.32 18.51 -4.54
N ASP A 343 7.44 18.12 -3.94
CA ASP A 343 8.29 19.01 -3.18
C ASP A 343 9.49 19.45 -4.03
N ASP A 344 9.48 19.16 -5.34
CA ASP A 344 10.54 19.49 -6.31
C ASP A 344 11.93 19.04 -5.83
N VAL A 345 11.99 17.81 -5.29
CA VAL A 345 13.22 17.24 -4.74
C VAL A 345 13.94 16.47 -5.81
N ASP A 346 15.16 16.92 -6.12
CA ASP A 346 16.08 16.21 -7.01
C ASP A 346 16.61 14.94 -6.33
N GLY A 347 16.01 13.80 -6.69
CA GLY A 347 16.42 12.50 -6.20
C GLY A 347 17.78 12.04 -6.72
N ASP A 348 18.31 12.64 -7.80
CA ASP A 348 19.57 12.20 -8.41
C ASP A 348 20.78 12.67 -7.58
N LEU A 349 20.61 13.72 -6.77
CA LEU A 349 21.59 14.17 -5.76
C LEU A 349 21.94 13.07 -4.73
N TRP A 350 21.08 12.06 -4.58
CA TRP A 350 21.29 10.95 -3.66
C TRP A 350 22.05 9.77 -4.30
N GLY A 351 22.32 9.83 -5.61
CA GLY A 351 23.07 8.80 -6.32
C GLY A 351 22.50 7.40 -6.10
N THR A 352 23.36 6.44 -5.74
CA THR A 352 22.94 5.05 -5.50
C THR A 352 21.93 4.92 -4.35
N ASN A 353 21.94 5.83 -3.37
CA ASN A 353 21.00 5.81 -2.23
C ASN A 353 19.54 6.08 -2.63
N ALA A 354 19.29 6.53 -3.86
CA ALA A 354 17.97 6.68 -4.47
C ALA A 354 17.53 5.46 -5.28
N THR A 355 18.32 4.39 -5.32
CA THR A 355 18.04 3.20 -6.13
C THR A 355 17.79 1.99 -5.24
N LEU A 356 17.08 0.99 -5.75
CA LEU A 356 16.88 -0.26 -5.00
C LEU A 356 18.15 -1.13 -4.99
N GLY A 357 19.14 -0.87 -5.85
CA GLY A 357 20.39 -1.64 -5.93
C GLY A 357 21.25 -1.59 -4.67
N VAL A 358 21.02 -0.62 -3.76
CA VAL A 358 21.70 -0.56 -2.46
C VAL A 358 21.13 -1.54 -1.42
N LEU A 359 19.99 -2.17 -1.70
CA LEU A 359 19.35 -3.12 -0.79
C LEU A 359 20.00 -4.50 -0.96
N PRO A 360 20.72 -5.03 0.04
CA PRO A 360 21.37 -6.33 -0.07
C PRO A 360 20.34 -7.47 -0.06
N PRO A 361 20.43 -8.45 -0.98
CA PRO A 361 19.54 -9.60 -1.01
C PRO A 361 19.48 -10.36 0.32
N ASP A 362 20.63 -10.51 0.98
CA ASP A 362 20.75 -11.22 2.26
C ASP A 362 19.97 -10.58 3.40
N VAL A 363 19.94 -9.23 3.44
CA VAL A 363 19.19 -8.48 4.46
C VAL A 363 17.68 -8.65 4.24
N ILE A 364 17.25 -8.64 2.97
CA ILE A 364 15.84 -8.87 2.61
C ILE A 364 15.44 -10.32 2.95
N ALA A 365 16.29 -11.29 2.63
CA ALA A 365 16.06 -12.70 2.94
C ALA A 365 15.99 -12.97 4.45
N GLU A 366 16.92 -12.40 5.23
CA GLU A 366 16.87 -12.50 6.70
C GLU A 366 15.57 -11.91 7.25
N PHE A 367 15.19 -10.72 6.78
CA PHE A 367 13.94 -10.09 7.22
C PHE A 367 12.72 -10.92 6.86
N ALA A 368 12.69 -11.53 5.67
CA ALA A 368 11.64 -12.45 5.26
C ALA A 368 11.52 -13.66 6.21
N CYS A 369 12.63 -14.35 6.51
CA CYS A 369 12.62 -15.49 7.44
C CYS A 369 12.14 -15.09 8.84
N LEU A 370 12.53 -13.90 9.32
CA LEU A 370 12.08 -13.37 10.62
C LEU A 370 10.57 -13.11 10.68
N LEU A 371 9.94 -12.71 9.57
CA LEU A 371 8.49 -12.50 9.51
C LEU A 371 7.73 -13.83 9.59
N LYS A 372 8.26 -14.89 8.99
CA LYS A 372 7.70 -16.24 9.02
C LYS A 372 7.83 -16.95 10.37
N GLY A 373 8.56 -16.35 11.32
CA GLY A 373 8.86 -16.99 12.61
C GLY A 373 9.84 -18.15 12.51
N GLU A 374 10.52 -18.31 11.38
CA GLU A 374 11.59 -19.29 11.20
C GLU A 374 12.82 -18.85 12.01
N ARG A 375 13.33 -19.72 12.89
CA ARG A 375 14.56 -19.41 13.62
C ARG A 375 15.73 -19.46 12.63
N CYS A 376 16.29 -18.31 12.28
CA CYS A 376 17.54 -18.25 11.53
C CYS A 376 18.63 -19.02 12.28
N SER A 377 18.97 -20.22 11.83
CA SER A 377 20.08 -21.02 12.36
C SER A 377 21.40 -20.39 11.91
N GLY A 378 21.80 -19.25 12.48
CA GLY A 378 23.03 -18.59 12.01
C GLY A 378 23.54 -17.35 12.74
N THR A 379 22.75 -16.66 13.57
CA THR A 379 23.26 -15.46 14.25
C THR A 379 24.18 -15.83 15.43
N ARG A 380 25.48 -15.94 15.15
CA ARG A 380 26.51 -15.69 16.18
C ARG A 380 26.40 -14.21 16.56
N ARG A 381 26.20 -13.97 17.85
CA ARG A 381 26.22 -12.63 18.47
C ARG A 381 27.59 -11.98 18.38
#